data_AF-A0AAV4GQY0-F1
#
_entry.id   AF-A0AAV4GQY0-F1
#
_cell.length_a   1.000
_cell.length_b   1.000
_cell.length_c   1.000
_cell.angle_alpha   90.00
_cell.angle_beta   90.00
_cell.angle_gamma   90.00
#
_symmetry.space_group_name_H-M   'P 1'
#
loop_
_entity.id
_entity.type
_entity.pdbx_description
1 polymer ?
#
loop_
_entity_poly.entity_id
_entity_poly.type
_entity_poly.pdbx_seq_one_letter_code
_entity_poly.pdbx_strand_id
1 'polypeptide(L)'
;MEEGEADKTMEVINRQMKALADKISDWSSVVIAYEPVWAIGTGKTASPEQAQEVHEKIREWLKKTVSADVAKKTRIIYGGKVVFSITVPNLWL
;
A
#
# COMPACT_ATOMS: atom_id res chain seq x y z
N MET A 1 1.55 -9.71 10.12
CA MET A 1 2.98 -9.88 9.78
C MET A 1 3.72 -10.17 11.07
N GLU A 2 4.76 -10.98 11.01
CA GLU A 2 5.77 -10.91 12.06
C GLU A 2 6.45 -9.54 11.99
N GLU A 3 6.82 -8.97 13.14
CA GLU A 3 7.34 -7.59 13.25
C GLU A 3 8.49 -7.33 12.27
N GLY A 4 9.39 -8.31 12.07
CA GLY A 4 10.50 -8.21 11.12
C GLY A 4 10.12 -8.21 9.64
N GLU A 5 8.97 -8.77 9.25
CA GLU A 5 8.46 -8.69 7.87
C GLU A 5 7.87 -7.30 7.59
N ALA A 6 7.22 -6.70 8.59
CA ALA A 6 6.64 -5.37 8.51
C ALA A 6 7.72 -4.30 8.35
N ASP A 7 8.80 -4.40 9.12
CA ASP A 7 9.91 -3.45 9.09
C ASP A 7 10.64 -3.48 7.74
N LYS A 8 10.95 -4.67 7.23
CA LYS A 8 11.57 -4.83 5.91
C LYS A 8 10.67 -4.33 4.79
N THR A 9 9.35 -4.57 4.90
CA THR A 9 8.37 -4.06 3.93
C THR A 9 8.43 -2.55 3.85
N MET A 10 8.43 -1.86 4.99
CA MET A 10 8.49 -0.41 5.01
C MET A 10 9.84 0.16 4.59
N GLU A 11 10.95 -0.50 4.90
CA GLU A 11 12.27 -0.11 4.41
C GLU A 11 12.30 -0.09 2.88
N VAL A 12 11.80 -1.15 2.24
CA VAL A 12 11.74 -1.26 0.77
C VAL A 12 10.83 -0.19 0.17
N ILE A 13 9.62 -0.02 0.73
CA ILE A 13 8.65 0.99 0.27
C ILE A 13 9.26 2.39 0.38
N ASN A 14 9.84 2.74 1.53
CA ASN A 14 10.42 4.06 1.75
C ASN A 14 11.54 4.37 0.74
N ARG A 15 12.40 3.39 0.45
CA ARG A 15 13.47 3.52 -0.54
C ARG A 15 12.90 3.77 -1.95
N GLN A 16 11.89 3.00 -2.36
CA GLN A 16 11.27 3.12 -3.69
C GLN A 16 10.53 4.46 -3.85
N MET A 17 9.73 4.82 -2.85
CA MET A 17 8.96 6.08 -2.83
C MET A 17 9.88 7.30 -2.88
N LYS A 18 10.97 7.30 -2.10
CA LYS A 18 11.95 8.38 -2.11
C LYS A 18 12.64 8.53 -3.47
N ALA A 19 12.96 7.42 -4.15
CA ALA A 19 13.60 7.46 -5.46
C ALA A 19 12.73 8.07 -6.57
N LEU A 20 11.41 8.10 -6.38
CA LEU A 20 10.43 8.63 -7.33
C LEU A 20 9.92 10.01 -6.94
N ALA A 21 9.75 10.31 -5.65
CA ALA A 21 9.07 11.52 -5.21
C ALA A 21 9.72 12.81 -5.72
N ASP A 22 11.05 12.89 -5.74
CA ASP A 22 11.79 14.06 -6.24
C ASP A 22 11.64 14.26 -7.76
N LYS A 23 11.16 13.24 -8.47
CA LYS A 23 10.95 13.26 -9.93
C LYS A 23 9.49 13.53 -10.32
N ILE A 24 8.57 13.51 -9.36
CA ILE A 24 7.14 13.71 -9.61
C ILE A 24 6.79 15.16 -9.24
N SER A 25 6.59 15.99 -10.26
CA SER A 25 6.12 17.37 -10.09
C SER A 25 4.61 17.49 -9.92
N ASP A 26 3.85 16.53 -10.47
CA ASP A 26 2.39 16.49 -10.39
C ASP A 26 1.90 15.12 -9.90
N TRP A 27 1.34 15.11 -8.70
CA TRP A 27 0.80 13.93 -8.05
C TRP A 27 -0.67 13.65 -8.41
N SER A 28 -1.36 14.57 -9.09
CA SER A 28 -2.78 14.41 -9.44
C SER A 28 -3.02 13.25 -10.42
N SER A 29 -2.01 12.91 -11.21
CA SER A 29 -2.03 11.83 -12.20
C SER A 29 -1.38 10.53 -11.70
N VAL A 30 -1.02 10.45 -10.41
CA VAL A 30 -0.30 9.30 -9.83
C VAL A 30 -1.25 8.37 -9.08
N VAL A 31 -1.10 7.08 -9.32
CA VAL A 31 -1.71 6.00 -8.54
C VAL A 31 -0.59 5.12 -7.99
N ILE A 32 -0.66 4.78 -6.71
CA ILE A 32 0.28 3.86 -6.08
C ILE A 32 -0.36 2.49 -6.02
N ALA A 33 0.32 1.48 -6.58
CA ALA A 33 -0.05 0.08 -6.40
C ALA A 33 0.91 -0.58 -5.40
N TYR A 34 0.38 -1.06 -4.27
CA TYR A 34 1.13 -1.86 -3.32
C TYR A 34 1.01 -3.35 -3.67
N GLU A 35 2.13 -3.97 -4.05
CA GLU A 35 2.20 -5.39 -4.36
C GLU A 35 3.15 -6.11 -3.39
N PRO A 36 2.63 -6.98 -2.50
CA PRO A 36 3.47 -7.75 -1.57
C PRO A 36 4.21 -8.86 -2.33
N VAL A 37 5.39 -8.55 -2.87
CA VAL A 37 6.20 -9.50 -3.66
C VAL A 37 6.56 -10.76 -2.86
N TRP A 38 6.70 -10.66 -1.54
CA TRP A 38 6.91 -11.80 -0.65
C TRP A 38 5.76 -12.84 -0.68
N ALA A 39 4.57 -12.45 -1.14
CA ALA A 39 3.40 -13.33 -1.28
C ALA A 39 3.30 -13.96 -2.69
N ILE A 40 4.13 -13.55 -3.65
CA ILE A 40 4.08 -14.06 -5.03
C ILE A 40 4.69 -15.47 -5.09
N GLY A 41 3.93 -16.44 -5.61
CA GLY A 41 4.42 -17.81 -5.80
C GLY A 41 4.54 -18.65 -4.52
N THR A 42 4.21 -18.10 -3.35
CA THR A 42 4.31 -18.80 -2.04
C THR A 42 2.99 -19.42 -1.57
N GLY A 43 1.90 -19.20 -2.29
CA GLY A 43 0.55 -19.59 -1.88
C GLY A 43 -0.02 -18.75 -0.72
N LYS A 44 0.78 -17.82 -0.17
CA LYS A 44 0.34 -16.85 0.83
C LYS A 44 -0.28 -15.64 0.14
N THR A 45 -1.17 -14.94 0.82
CA THR A 45 -1.76 -13.68 0.37
C THR A 45 -1.83 -12.78 1.59
N ALA A 46 -1.48 -11.50 1.43
CA ALA A 46 -1.63 -10.56 2.53
C ALA A 46 -3.11 -10.49 2.93
N SER A 47 -3.39 -10.55 4.23
CA SER A 47 -4.75 -10.35 4.72
C SER A 47 -5.21 -8.90 4.46
N PRO A 48 -6.52 -8.62 4.41
CA PRO A 48 -7.03 -7.26 4.28
C PRO A 48 -6.44 -6.29 5.32
N GLU A 49 -6.26 -6.76 6.56
CA GLU A 49 -5.69 -5.99 7.66
C GLU A 49 -4.22 -5.66 7.41
N GLN A 50 -3.44 -6.63 6.89
CA GLN A 50 -2.04 -6.42 6.52
C GLN A 50 -1.91 -5.44 5.35
N ALA A 51 -2.80 -5.53 4.36
CA ALA A 51 -2.84 -4.58 3.25
C ALA A 51 -3.19 -3.17 3.74
N GLN A 52 -4.16 -3.05 4.65
CA GLN A 52 -4.58 -1.78 5.24
C GLN A 52 -3.46 -1.13 6.05
N GLU A 53 -2.73 -1.90 6.88
CA GLU A 53 -1.60 -1.40 7.66
C GLU A 53 -0.53 -0.77 6.75
N VAL A 54 -0.21 -1.43 5.63
CA VAL A 54 0.76 -0.90 4.67
C VAL A 54 0.21 0.33 3.93
N HIS A 55 -1.07 0.34 3.56
CA HIS A 55 -1.72 1.50 2.95
C HIS A 55 -1.68 2.74 3.87
N GLU A 56 -1.90 2.56 5.17
CA GLU A 56 -1.81 3.63 6.16
C GLU A 56 -0.39 4.18 6.24
N LYS A 57 0.61 3.30 6.33
CA LYS A 57 2.02 3.69 6.38
C LYS A 57 2.48 4.41 5.11
N ILE A 58 2.05 3.97 3.92
CA ILE A 58 2.30 4.69 2.65
C ILE A 58 1.64 6.07 2.68
N ARG A 59 0.40 6.16 3.18
CA ARG A 59 -0.32 7.44 3.26
C ARG A 59 0.33 8.42 4.23
N GLU A 60 0.81 7.93 5.37
CA GLU A 60 1.61 8.72 6.31
C GLU A 60 2.90 9.23 5.68
N TRP A 61 3.58 8.38 4.91
CA TRP A 61 4.78 8.77 4.18
C TRP A 61 4.49 9.91 3.20
N LEU A 62 3.42 9.82 2.40
CA LEU A 62 3.01 10.90 1.51
C LEU A 62 2.71 12.20 2.26
N LYS A 63 2.04 12.09 3.42
CA LYS A 63 1.69 13.25 4.24
C LYS A 63 2.94 13.96 4.77
N LYS A 64 3.93 13.18 5.21
CA LYS A 64 5.19 13.67 5.80
C LYS A 64 6.16 14.23 4.74
N THR A 65 6.25 13.57 3.58
CA THR A 65 7.30 13.86 2.58
C THR A 65 6.81 14.71 1.41
N VAL A 66 5.54 14.62 1.04
CA VAL A 66 4.99 15.34 -0.12
C VAL A 66 4.06 16.46 0.32
N SER A 67 2.87 16.10 0.81
CA SER A 67 1.92 17.03 1.45
C SER A 67 0.69 16.29 1.97
N ALA A 68 -0.04 16.92 2.90
CA ALA A 68 -1.32 16.39 3.37
C ALA A 68 -2.39 16.29 2.28
N ASP A 69 -2.39 17.20 1.30
CA ASP A 69 -3.35 17.18 0.19
C ASP A 69 -3.09 16.01 -0.76
N VAL A 70 -1.83 15.80 -1.15
CA VAL A 70 -1.41 14.63 -1.95
C VAL A 70 -1.74 13.34 -1.21
N ALA A 71 -1.43 13.26 0.09
CA ALA A 71 -1.76 12.08 0.89
C ALA A 71 -3.26 11.78 0.93
N LYS A 72 -4.13 12.78 0.88
CA LYS A 72 -5.59 12.59 0.88
C LYS A 72 -6.12 12.16 -0.49
N LYS A 73 -5.57 12.71 -1.57
CA LYS A 73 -6.07 12.52 -2.95
C LYS A 73 -5.46 11.31 -3.65
N THR A 74 -4.23 10.93 -3.31
CA THR A 74 -3.54 9.82 -3.96
C THR A 74 -4.28 8.51 -3.70
N ARG A 75 -4.61 7.82 -4.79
CA ARG A 75 -5.21 6.50 -4.73
C ARG A 75 -4.12 5.47 -4.50
N ILE A 76 -4.33 4.64 -3.48
CA ILE A 76 -3.45 3.53 -3.14
C ILE A 76 -4.27 2.27 -3.37
N ILE A 77 -3.85 1.44 -4.31
CA ILE A 77 -4.52 0.19 -4.67
C ILE A 77 -3.67 -0.99 -4.23
N TYR A 78 -4.33 -2.06 -3.83
CA TYR A 78 -3.66 -3.33 -3.54
C TYR A 78 -3.52 -4.14 -4.83
N GLY A 79 -2.29 -4.50 -5.18
CA GLY A 79 -1.93 -5.26 -6.39
C GLY A 79 -1.61 -6.73 -6.15
N GLY A 80 -1.69 -7.22 -4.90
CA GLY A 80 -1.48 -8.65 -4.61
C GLY A 80 -2.62 -9.53 -5.14
N LYS A 81 -2.48 -10.85 -5.00
CA LYS A 81 -3.49 -11.82 -5.45
C LYS A 81 -4.85 -11.51 -4.81
N VAL A 82 -5.82 -11.07 -5.61
CA VAL A 82 -7.20 -10.87 -5.17
C VAL A 82 -7.95 -12.17 -5.43
N VAL A 83 -8.34 -12.87 -4.37
CA VAL A 83 -9.24 -14.02 -4.47
C VAL A 83 -10.62 -13.57 -4.02
N PHE A 84 -11.64 -13.82 -4.85
CA PHE A 84 -13.04 -13.59 -4.50
C PHE A 84 -13.49 -14.63 -3.47
N SER A 85 -13.11 -14.42 -2.21
CA SER A 85 -13.56 -15.21 -1.06
C SER A 85 -13.61 -14.34 0.19
N ILE A 86 -14.07 -13.09 0.04
CA ILE A 86 -14.49 -12.22 1.14
C ILE A 86 -15.73 -11.44 0.66
N THR A 87 -16.80 -12.14 0.32
CA THR A 87 -18.14 -11.58 0.53
C THR A 87 -18.38 -11.67 2.03
N VAL A 88 -18.33 -10.54 2.74
CA VAL A 88 -19.07 -10.40 3.99
C VAL A 88 -20.54 -10.70 3.67
N PRO A 89 -21.15 -11.77 4.19
CA PRO A 89 -22.58 -11.95 4.04
C PRO A 89 -23.24 -10.92 4.97
N ASN A 90 -23.98 -9.99 4.39
CA ASN A 90 -24.83 -8.97 5.04
C ASN A 90 -24.20 -7.58 5.22
N LEU A 91 -24.33 -6.77 4.18
CA LEU A 91 -24.55 -5.32 4.31
C LEU A 91 -25.28 -4.81 3.07
N TRP A 92 -26.53 -5.25 2.95
CA TRP A 92 -27.60 -4.61 2.18
C TRP A 92 -28.92 -4.80 2.95
N LEU A 93 -28.99 -4.22 4.14
CA LEU A 93 -30.20 -3.75 4.82
C LEU A 93 -29.83 -2.50 5.62
#